data_AF-A0A1V5KRX6-F1
#
_entry.id   AF-A0A1V5KRX6-F1
#
_cell.length_a   1.000
_cell.length_b   1.000
_cell.length_c   1.000
_cell.angle_alpha   90.00
_cell.angle_beta   90.00
_cell.angle_gamma   90.00
#
_symmetry.space_group_name_H-M   'P 1'
#
loop_
_entity.id
_entity.type
_entity.pdbx_description
1 polymer ?
#
loop_
_entity_poly.entity_id
_entity_poly.type
_entity_poly.pdbx_seq_one_letter_code
_entity_poly.pdbx_strand_id
1 'polypeptide(L)'
;MRLGQEKFNLFCAVCHGPAGDGAGIVRNYGMVAANLVQDLYRDQAEGELFNTASWGKGLMMGYADRMSPEERWAVILYVRALQRANSATLDEIPPSKRKELGL
;
A
#
# COMPACT_ATOMS: atom_id res chain seq x y z
N MET A 1 7.12 10.31 -4.04
CA MET A 1 6.93 9.02 -3.34
C MET A 1 7.34 9.01 -1.87
N ARG A 2 8.40 9.72 -1.44
CA ARG A 2 8.95 9.62 -0.07
C ARG A 2 7.92 9.80 1.06
N LEU A 3 7.11 10.87 1.02
CA LEU A 3 6.09 11.13 2.05
C LEU A 3 5.07 9.98 2.17
N GLY A 4 4.55 9.50 1.02
CA GLY A 4 3.60 8.39 0.99
C GLY A 4 4.18 7.10 1.54
N GLN A 5 5.43 6.79 1.18
CA GLN A 5 6.16 5.64 1.71
C GLN A 5 6.33 5.73 3.23
N GLU A 6 6.78 6.88 3.73
CA GLU A 6 7.00 7.11 5.15
C GLU A 6 5.70 6.93 5.95
N LYS A 7 4.62 7.58 5.50
CA LYS A 7 3.31 7.50 6.17
C LYS A 7 2.70 6.10 6.08
N PHE A 8 2.83 5.42 4.93
CA PHE A 8 2.39 4.04 4.78
C PHE A 8 3.14 3.11 5.73
N ASN A 9 4.46 3.23 5.81
CA ASN A 9 5.27 2.41 6.71
C ASN A 9 4.92 2.65 8.18
N LEU A 10 4.62 3.90 8.56
CA LEU A 10 4.29 4.26 9.93
C LEU A 10 2.89 3.79 10.35
N PHE A 11 1.89 3.95 9.47
CA PHE A 11 0.48 3.76 9.84
C PHE A 11 -0.18 2.51 9.26
N CYS A 12 0.26 2.05 8.09
CA CYS A 12 -0.46 1.05 7.30
C CYS A 12 0.27 -0.31 7.25
N ALA A 13 1.59 -0.31 7.14
CA ALA A 13 2.40 -1.51 6.93
C ALA A 13 2.35 -2.50 8.11
N VAL A 14 2.07 -2.02 9.32
CA VAL A 14 1.85 -2.87 10.50
C VAL A 14 0.72 -3.89 10.26
N CYS A 15 -0.32 -3.49 9.53
CA CYS A 15 -1.44 -4.34 9.15
C CYS A 15 -1.29 -4.93 7.75
N HIS A 16 -1.00 -4.08 6.75
CA HIS A 16 -1.02 -4.46 5.35
C HIS A 16 0.31 -5.01 4.82
N GLY A 17 1.36 -5.05 5.63
CA GLY A 17 2.71 -5.42 5.22
C GLY A 17 3.43 -4.30 4.44
N PRO A 18 4.77 -4.26 4.45
CA PRO A 18 5.54 -3.24 3.73
C PRO A 18 5.39 -3.35 2.20
N ALA A 19 5.06 -4.54 1.70
CA ALA A 19 4.75 -4.79 0.28
C ALA A 19 3.27 -4.55 -0.06
N GLY A 20 2.41 -4.25 0.93
CA GLY A 20 0.97 -4.14 0.74
C GLY A 20 0.27 -5.49 0.49
N ASP A 21 0.90 -6.61 0.80
CA ASP A 21 0.44 -7.98 0.52
C ASP A 21 -0.49 -8.56 1.61
N GLY A 22 -0.82 -7.77 2.63
CA GLY A 22 -1.63 -8.20 3.78
C GLY A 22 -0.86 -9.03 4.80
N ALA A 23 0.47 -9.15 4.66
CA ALA A 23 1.34 -9.90 5.57
C ALA A 23 1.99 -9.01 6.65
N GLY A 24 1.24 -8.04 7.18
CA GLY A 24 1.69 -7.22 8.31
C GLY A 24 1.86 -8.03 9.59
N ILE A 25 2.63 -7.50 10.54
CA ILE A 25 2.96 -8.17 11.81
C ILE A 25 1.72 -8.56 12.63
N VAL A 26 0.61 -7.82 12.49
CA VAL A 26 -0.66 -8.12 13.17
C VAL A 26 -1.24 -9.48 12.79
N ARG A 27 -0.87 -10.02 11.62
CA ARG A 27 -1.29 -11.36 11.17
C ARG A 27 -0.86 -12.47 12.13
N ASN A 28 0.30 -12.30 12.76
CA ASN A 28 0.80 -13.24 13.77
C ASN A 28 -0.04 -13.23 15.06
N TYR A 29 -0.90 -12.22 15.23
CA TYR A 29 -1.82 -12.08 16.34
C TYR A 29 -3.29 -12.34 15.94
N GLY A 30 -3.51 -12.99 14.78
CA GLY A 30 -4.84 -13.40 14.33
C GLY A 30 -5.67 -12.32 13.63
N MET A 31 -5.12 -11.11 13.41
CA MET A 31 -5.80 -10.06 12.65
C MET A 31 -5.49 -10.17 11.16
N VAL A 32 -6.52 -10.14 10.31
CA VAL A 32 -6.37 -10.20 8.85
C VAL A 32 -6.60 -8.82 8.26
N ALA A 33 -5.63 -8.33 7.51
CA ALA A 33 -5.74 -7.10 6.72
C ALA A 33 -5.89 -7.43 5.24
N ALA A 34 -6.43 -6.48 4.48
CA ALA A 34 -6.52 -6.61 3.03
C ALA A 34 -5.13 -6.70 2.39
N ASN A 35 -5.01 -7.57 1.38
CA ASN A 35 -3.89 -7.55 0.45
C ASN A 35 -4.17 -6.48 -0.61
N LEU A 36 -3.57 -5.30 -0.43
CA LEU A 36 -3.77 -4.11 -1.25
C LEU A 36 -3.24 -4.23 -2.67
N VAL A 37 -2.44 -5.25 -2.97
CA VAL A 37 -1.91 -5.50 -4.33
C VAL A 37 -2.75 -6.49 -5.14
N GLN A 38 -3.85 -7.01 -4.60
CA GLN A 38 -4.83 -7.78 -5.39
C GLN A 38 -5.62 -6.90 -6.37
N ASP A 39 -6.05 -7.50 -7.47
CA ASP A 39 -6.79 -6.81 -8.55
C ASP A 39 -8.04 -6.08 -8.05
N LEU A 40 -8.75 -6.66 -7.08
CA LEU A 40 -9.90 -6.04 -6.42
C LEU A 40 -9.60 -4.60 -5.95
N TYR A 41 -8.42 -4.35 -5.38
CA TYR A 41 -8.02 -3.03 -4.89
C TYR A 41 -7.26 -2.21 -5.94
N ARG A 42 -6.76 -2.83 -7.01
CA ARG A 42 -6.24 -2.11 -8.19
C ARG A 42 -7.39 -1.42 -8.91
N ASP A 43 -8.49 -2.12 -9.11
CA ASP A 43 -9.66 -1.65 -9.85
C ASP A 43 -10.55 -0.71 -9.02
N GLN A 44 -10.38 -0.70 -7.70
CA GLN A 44 -11.09 0.21 -6.82
C GLN A 44 -10.68 1.66 -7.08
N ALA A 45 -11.64 2.58 -7.17
CA ALA A 45 -11.37 4.00 -7.39
C ALA A 45 -10.55 4.62 -6.25
N GLU A 46 -9.63 5.53 -6.57
CA GLU A 46 -8.75 6.16 -5.57
C GLU A 46 -9.54 6.91 -4.49
N GLY A 47 -10.69 7.50 -4.85
CA GLY A 47 -11.58 8.18 -3.91
C GLY A 47 -12.13 7.24 -2.83
N GLU A 48 -12.39 5.97 -3.16
CA GLU A 48 -12.84 4.99 -2.17
C GLU A 48 -11.69 4.51 -1.27
N LEU A 49 -10.49 4.37 -1.82
CA LEU A 49 -9.29 4.09 -1.04
C LEU A 49 -9.01 5.24 -0.06
N PHE A 50 -9.13 6.49 -0.54
CA PHE A 50 -9.01 7.69 0.27
C PHE A 50 -10.09 7.73 1.36
N ASN A 51 -11.35 7.43 1.03
CA ASN A 51 -12.43 7.36 2.00
C ASN A 51 -12.16 6.31 3.09
N THR A 52 -11.67 5.14 2.70
CA THR A 52 -11.30 4.06 3.63
C THR A 52 -10.14 4.47 4.53
N ALA A 53 -9.09 5.11 3.98
CA ALA A 53 -7.99 5.64 4.78
C ALA A 53 -8.44 6.74 5.74
N SER A 54 -9.48 7.50 5.36
CA SER A 54 -10.02 8.60 6.16
C SER A 54 -10.89 8.10 7.31
N TRP A 55 -11.81 7.18 7.03
CA TRP A 55 -12.93 6.86 7.91
C TRP A 55 -12.97 5.39 8.34
N GLY A 56 -12.07 4.57 7.83
CA GLY A 56 -12.01 3.15 8.13
C GLY A 56 -13.02 2.31 7.33
N LYS A 57 -12.95 1.00 7.52
CA LYS A 57 -13.87 0.01 6.96
C LYS A 57 -13.77 -1.30 7.73
N GLY A 58 -14.88 -1.78 8.28
CA GLY A 58 -14.88 -2.99 9.12
C GLY A 58 -13.97 -2.82 10.34
N LEU A 59 -12.95 -3.66 10.46
CA LEU A 59 -11.95 -3.60 11.54
C LEU A 59 -10.85 -2.56 11.31
N MET A 60 -10.75 -1.98 10.10
CA MET A 60 -9.75 -0.96 9.78
C MET A 60 -10.19 0.39 10.33
N MET A 61 -9.35 1.02 11.15
CA MET A 61 -9.57 2.36 11.69
C MET A 61 -9.36 3.44 10.63
N GLY A 62 -10.06 4.57 10.77
CA GLY A 62 -9.80 5.78 9.99
C GLY A 62 -8.64 6.59 10.56
N TYR A 63 -7.95 7.33 9.69
CA TYR A 63 -6.77 8.14 10.01
C TYR A 63 -6.96 9.65 9.76
N ALA A 64 -8.19 10.12 9.52
CA ALA A 64 -8.46 11.54 9.26
C ALA A 64 -8.08 12.47 10.43
N ASP A 65 -8.03 11.94 11.65
CA ASP A 65 -7.62 12.64 12.88
C ASP A 65 -6.10 12.69 13.08
N ARG A 66 -5.34 11.85 12.35
CA ARG A 66 -3.87 11.69 12.50
C ARG A 66 -3.09 12.07 11.26
N MET A 67 -3.76 12.21 10.11
CA MET A 67 -3.13 12.50 8.82
C MET A 67 -3.86 13.61 8.07
N SER A 68 -3.11 14.55 7.52
CA SER A 68 -3.66 15.58 6.64
C SER A 68 -4.26 14.95 5.37
N PRO A 69 -5.17 15.64 4.66
CA PRO A 69 -5.64 15.18 3.35
C PRO A 69 -4.48 14.90 2.37
N GLU A 70 -3.45 15.74 2.34
CA GLU A 70 -2.28 15.59 1.47
C GLU A 70 -1.48 14.34 1.80
N GLU A 71 -1.28 14.04 3.09
CA GLU A 71 -0.59 12.84 3.55
C GLU A 71 -1.37 11.57 3.19
N ARG A 72 -2.70 11.59 3.33
CA ARG A 72 -3.56 10.47 2.92
C ARG A 72 -3.48 10.24 1.41
N TRP A 73 -3.55 11.29 0.61
CA TRP A 73 -3.36 11.16 -0.85
C TRP A 73 -1.97 10.63 -1.21
N ALA A 74 -0.92 11.09 -0.52
CA ALA A 74 0.43 10.57 -0.72
C ALA A 74 0.52 9.06 -0.43
N VAL A 75 -0.18 8.57 0.61
CA VAL A 75 -0.28 7.13 0.89
C VAL A 75 -1.02 6.39 -0.22
N ILE A 76 -2.14 6.89 -0.72
CA ILE A 76 -2.86 6.25 -1.84
C ILE A 76 -1.97 6.14 -3.08
N LEU A 77 -1.23 7.20 -3.42
CA LEU A 77 -0.25 7.16 -4.52
C LEU A 77 0.87 6.13 -4.28
N TYR A 78 1.31 5.97 -3.03
CA TYR A 78 2.30 4.94 -2.69
C TYR A 78 1.73 3.53 -2.83
N VAL A 79 0.47 3.30 -2.43
CA VAL A 79 -0.22 2.02 -2.68
C VAL A 79 -0.30 1.72 -4.18
N ARG A 80 -0.61 2.72 -5.02
CA ARG A 80 -0.57 2.53 -6.50
C ARG A 80 0.81 2.15 -7.00
N ALA A 81 1.87 2.74 -6.46
CA ALA A 81 3.23 2.34 -6.80
C ALA A 81 3.55 0.90 -6.37
N LEU A 82 3.08 0.45 -5.19
CA LEU A 82 3.21 -0.95 -4.75
C LEU A 82 2.47 -1.90 -5.68
N GLN A 83 1.23 -1.56 -6.07
CA GLN A 83 0.43 -2.34 -7.01
C GLN A 83 1.13 -2.52 -8.37
N ARG A 84 1.73 -1.44 -8.88
CA ARG A 84 2.53 -1.47 -10.11
C ARG A 84 3.81 -2.29 -9.95
N ALA A 85 4.54 -2.12 -8.84
CA ALA A 85 5.75 -2.88 -8.58
C ALA A 85 5.48 -4.39 -8.45
N ASN A 86 4.36 -4.77 -7.85
CA ASN A 86 3.95 -6.17 -7.71
C ASN A 86 3.57 -6.84 -9.04
N SER A 87 3.09 -6.08 -10.02
CA SER A 87 2.69 -6.58 -11.35
C SER A 87 3.76 -6.35 -12.43
N ALA A 88 4.93 -5.81 -12.05
CA ALA A 88 5.99 -5.49 -12.98
C ALA A 88 6.57 -6.76 -13.64
N THR A 89 6.74 -6.71 -14.95
CA THR A 89 7.36 -7.78 -15.73
C THR A 89 8.85 -7.51 -15.95
N LEU A 90 9.63 -8.55 -16.31
CA LEU A 90 11.06 -8.40 -16.61
C LEU A 90 11.33 -7.38 -17.72
N ASP A 91 10.43 -7.30 -18.70
CA ASP A 91 10.56 -6.41 -19.85
C ASP A 91 10.46 -4.93 -19.48
N GLU A 92 9.77 -4.61 -18.39
CA GLU A 92 9.69 -3.24 -17.85
C GLU A 92 10.94 -2.83 -17.06
N ILE A 93 11.81 -3.78 -16.72
CA ILE A 93 13.07 -3.52 -16.02
C ILE A 93 14.18 -3.30 -17.06
N PRO A 94 14.86 -2.13 -17.06
CA PRO A 94 15.98 -1.88 -17.96
C PRO A 94 17.06 -2.98 -17.82
N PRO A 95 17.68 -3.46 -18.92
CA PRO A 95 18.68 -4.53 -18.85
C PRO A 95 19.83 -4.26 -17.88
N SER A 96 20.25 -3.00 -17.75
CA SER A 96 21.29 -2.59 -16.80
C SER A 96 20.90 -2.80 -15.34
N LYS A 97 19.60 -2.74 -15.01
CA LYS A 97 19.07 -2.95 -13.66
C LYS A 97 18.76 -4.41 -13.36
N ARG A 98 18.51 -5.25 -14.35
CA ARG A 98 18.28 -6.70 -14.15
C ARG A 98 19.50 -7.36 -13.49
N LYS A 99 20.70 -7.04 -13.97
CA LYS A 99 21.96 -7.54 -13.42
C LYS A 99 22.19 -7.15 -11.95
N GLU A 100 21.78 -5.95 -11.55
CA GLU A 100 21.86 -5.50 -10.14
C GLU A 100 20.88 -6.28 -9.23
N LEU A 101 19.78 -6.78 -9.80
CA LEU A 101 18.74 -7.53 -9.09
C LEU A 101 18.95 -9.06 -9.15
N GLY A 102 20.03 -9.53 -9.78
CA GLY A 102 20.31 -10.96 -9.95
C GLY A 102 19.38 -11.67 -10.96
N LEU A 103 18.79 -10.90 -11.88
CA LEU A 103 17.88 -11.35 -12.95
C LEU A 103 18.59 -11.37 -14.31
#